data_AF-A0A1F7M198-F1
#
_entry.id   AF-A0A1F7M198-F1
#
_cell.length_a   1.000
_cell.length_b   1.000
_cell.length_c   1.000
_cell.angle_alpha   90.00
_cell.angle_beta   90.00
_cell.angle_gamma   90.00
#
_symmetry.space_group_name_H-M   'P 1'
#
loop_
_entity.id
_entity.type
_entity.pdbx_description
1 polymer ?
#
loop_
_entity_poly.entity_id
_entity_poly.type
_entity_poly.pdbx_seq_one_letter_code
_entity_poly.pdbx_strand_id
1 'polypeptide(L)'
;MKPTSDPRVILRHCAAYDAEAIRAIVREGLVELGLRPFGRTLVKPNLVVAGRFYPHAHTRAEVGEGVLRALRDVAGADMTELAVGERCGITIPTRSAFAQSGFAAMVRRVPNVKTYYFEECRQVEIPLTHAGRLRDYVFTPEPVARADFFVNMPKFKAHPWTTVTFGTKNYIGLQDDRHRLIDHDHRLGEKIADLQYIIQPQFLIIDAIIAGAGRMLTPRPFPLHLVIMGNNQVAFDAVCCAIIGVNAREVEHIRLAEERGFGTCDLARIGLGGDVTLAQARARAAGFEVGLVRVEKYFEGTAITAYAGPPPEAEQTDYCWGGCPGATEEAIEILRLYDTQCDARMKRLHVVFGAYRGPIDAGPGEKVVFVGDCANWEGALAGTPVQVRNVYKDRATRDPRHARHSDIYAKMVSVRRTIARARRAPFLRLPGCPVSVAEQVLALVELGGTRNPFSDGREALAFTRAYLTWRLVTALKRLLGRKYQVSGPCARGRARPEVNA
;
A
#
# COMPACT_ATOMS: atom_id res chain seq x y z
N MET A 1 -3.35 11.57 -22.24
CA MET A 1 -2.31 12.34 -21.56
C MET A 1 -0.98 11.61 -21.70
N LYS A 2 -0.07 12.11 -22.52
CA LYS A 2 1.34 11.75 -22.41
C LYS A 2 1.92 12.33 -21.11
N PRO A 3 2.76 11.59 -20.37
CA PRO A 3 3.57 12.18 -19.32
C PRO A 3 4.32 13.41 -19.85
N THR A 4 4.50 14.43 -19.01
CA THR A 4 5.23 15.65 -19.42
C THR A 4 6.63 15.33 -19.91
N SER A 5 7.08 16.02 -20.97
CA SER A 5 8.45 15.95 -21.48
C SER A 5 9.42 16.85 -20.71
N ASP A 6 8.92 17.75 -19.85
CA ASP A 6 9.71 18.58 -18.93
C ASP A 6 9.35 18.24 -17.47
N PRO A 7 9.88 17.12 -16.94
CA PRO A 7 9.59 16.71 -15.57
C PRO A 7 10.30 17.63 -14.58
N ARG A 8 9.53 18.15 -13.61
CA ARG A 8 10.02 19.04 -12.56
C ARG A 8 9.63 18.55 -11.17
N VAL A 9 10.55 18.73 -10.22
CA VAL A 9 10.35 18.41 -8.81
C VAL A 9 10.81 19.58 -7.94
N ILE A 10 9.94 20.04 -7.06
CA ILE A 10 10.14 21.19 -6.18
C ILE A 10 10.23 20.69 -4.74
N LEU A 11 11.32 21.03 -4.04
CA LEU A 11 11.56 20.66 -2.65
C LEU A 11 11.38 21.90 -1.77
N ARG A 12 10.33 21.93 -0.95
CA ARG A 12 10.06 23.05 -0.03
C ARG A 12 10.27 22.65 1.42
N HIS A 13 10.90 23.51 2.21
CA HIS A 13 10.95 23.33 3.65
C HIS A 13 9.56 23.52 4.26
N CYS A 14 9.19 22.64 5.17
CA CYS A 14 7.96 22.76 5.95
C CYS A 14 8.21 22.19 7.34
N ALA A 15 8.34 23.08 8.33
CA ALA A 15 8.75 22.69 9.68
C ALA A 15 7.69 21.86 10.43
N ALA A 16 6.40 22.17 10.22
CA ALA A 16 5.31 21.63 11.01
C ALA A 16 4.05 21.39 10.17
N TYR A 17 3.12 20.61 10.71
CA TYR A 17 1.80 20.37 10.13
C TYR A 17 0.87 21.57 10.36
N ASP A 18 1.13 22.68 9.67
CA ASP A 18 0.27 23.86 9.63
C ASP A 18 -0.42 23.97 8.27
N ALA A 19 -1.76 23.91 8.26
CA ALA A 19 -2.53 23.83 7.02
C ALA A 19 -2.43 25.10 6.15
N GLU A 20 -2.22 26.28 6.75
CA GLU A 20 -2.11 27.53 6.00
C GLU A 20 -0.73 27.68 5.36
N ALA A 21 0.34 27.37 6.10
CA ALA A 21 1.69 27.31 5.56
C ALA A 21 1.78 26.28 4.43
N ILE A 22 1.21 25.08 4.62
CA ILE A 22 1.17 24.07 3.56
C ILE A 22 0.36 24.57 2.36
N ARG A 23 -0.80 25.21 2.56
CA ARG A 23 -1.57 25.82 1.47
C ARG A 23 -0.73 26.81 0.67
N ALA A 24 0.02 27.69 1.32
CA ALA A 24 0.88 28.67 0.65
C ALA A 24 1.96 27.97 -0.19
N ILE A 25 2.69 27.03 0.41
CA ILE A 25 3.72 26.21 -0.27
C ILE A 25 3.14 25.51 -1.50
N VAL A 26 1.98 24.87 -1.36
CA VAL A 26 1.36 24.10 -2.45
C VAL A 26 0.84 25.00 -3.55
N ARG A 27 0.27 26.16 -3.20
CA ARG A 27 -0.21 27.16 -4.16
C ARG A 27 0.96 27.68 -5.01
N GLU A 28 2.08 28.01 -4.37
CA GLU A 28 3.31 28.44 -5.07
C GLU A 28 3.85 27.34 -5.98
N GLY A 29 3.90 26.10 -5.50
CA GLY A 29 4.33 24.95 -6.31
C GLY A 29 3.43 24.71 -7.53
N LEU A 30 2.10 24.83 -7.38
CA LEU A 30 1.17 24.73 -8.52
C LEU A 30 1.39 25.85 -9.54
N VAL A 31 1.63 27.09 -9.09
CA VAL A 31 1.93 28.22 -9.97
C VAL A 31 3.27 28.03 -10.69
N GLU A 32 4.32 27.61 -9.98
CA GLU A 32 5.65 27.35 -10.53
C GLU A 32 5.62 26.23 -11.59
N LEU A 33 4.79 25.20 -11.38
CA LEU A 33 4.59 24.12 -12.35
C LEU A 33 3.61 24.49 -13.48
N GLY A 34 2.99 25.67 -13.44
CA GLY A 34 1.99 26.10 -14.42
C GLY A 34 0.71 25.26 -14.40
N LEU A 35 0.37 24.65 -13.27
CA LEU A 35 -0.74 23.72 -13.12
C LEU A 35 -1.99 24.40 -12.57
N ARG A 36 -3.12 24.23 -13.28
CA ARG A 36 -4.45 24.66 -12.83
C ARG A 36 -5.40 23.46 -12.83
N PRO A 37 -6.07 23.15 -11.71
CA PRO A 37 -7.10 22.14 -11.68
C PRO A 37 -8.26 22.46 -12.61
N PHE A 38 -8.82 21.43 -13.26
CA PHE A 38 -9.93 21.53 -14.20
C PHE A 38 -10.81 20.27 -14.14
N GLY A 39 -12.02 20.36 -14.70
CA GLY A 39 -12.95 19.25 -14.80
C GLY A 39 -13.20 18.57 -13.45
N ARG A 40 -13.23 17.24 -13.45
CA ARG A 40 -13.29 16.44 -12.23
C ARG A 40 -11.91 16.29 -11.62
N THR A 41 -11.64 17.06 -10.56
CA THR A 41 -10.37 17.02 -9.82
C THR A 41 -10.45 16.04 -8.65
N LEU A 42 -9.59 15.03 -8.65
CA LEU A 42 -9.53 14.00 -7.60
C LEU A 42 -8.16 13.99 -6.91
N VAL A 43 -8.16 14.15 -5.59
CA VAL A 43 -7.00 14.00 -4.71
C VAL A 43 -6.99 12.62 -4.06
N LYS A 44 -5.89 11.90 -4.19
CA LYS A 44 -5.69 10.58 -3.62
C LYS A 44 -4.59 10.59 -2.53
N PRO A 45 -4.95 10.63 -1.23
CA PRO A 45 -3.98 10.56 -0.13
C PRO A 45 -3.35 9.15 0.00
N ASN A 46 -2.40 8.97 0.92
CA ASN A 46 -2.00 7.64 1.39
C ASN A 46 -2.47 7.44 2.85
N LEU A 47 -3.66 6.86 3.03
CA LEU A 47 -4.23 6.69 4.38
C LEU A 47 -4.01 5.32 5.02
N VAL A 48 -3.89 4.25 4.22
CA VAL A 48 -3.58 2.86 4.64
C VAL A 48 -4.26 2.39 5.94
N VAL A 49 -3.72 2.79 7.09
CA VAL A 49 -4.30 2.68 8.43
C VAL A 49 -3.94 3.94 9.23
N ALA A 50 -4.78 4.33 10.18
CA ALA A 50 -4.57 5.47 11.07
C ALA A 50 -5.01 5.09 12.49
N GLY A 51 -4.92 6.03 13.44
CA GLY A 51 -5.33 5.82 14.83
C GLY A 51 -4.16 5.83 15.80
N ARG A 52 -4.45 5.56 17.08
CA ARG A 52 -3.49 5.70 18.20
C ARG A 52 -2.20 4.92 17.97
N PHE A 53 -2.32 3.71 17.43
CA PHE A 53 -1.19 2.81 17.18
C PHE A 53 -0.50 3.06 15.82
N TYR A 54 -1.06 3.92 14.97
CA TYR A 54 -0.57 4.16 13.61
C TYR A 54 -0.42 5.67 13.29
N PRO A 55 0.25 6.46 14.15
CA PRO A 55 0.28 7.93 14.02
C PRO A 55 1.05 8.43 12.79
N HIS A 56 1.94 7.60 12.22
CA HIS A 56 2.86 7.99 11.15
C HIS A 56 2.70 7.15 9.86
N ALA A 57 1.74 6.23 9.83
CA ALA A 57 1.51 5.31 8.70
C ALA A 57 0.84 5.98 7.49
N HIS A 58 0.37 7.22 7.64
CA HIS A 58 -0.52 7.89 6.71
C HIS A 58 -0.14 9.35 6.48
N THR A 59 -0.60 9.90 5.35
CA THR A 59 -0.59 11.33 5.06
C THR A 59 -1.44 12.06 6.10
N ARG A 60 -0.91 13.14 6.67
CA ARG A 60 -1.60 13.94 7.70
C ARG A 60 -2.72 14.80 7.12
N ALA A 61 -3.80 14.98 7.90
CA ALA A 61 -5.00 15.70 7.45
C ALA A 61 -4.72 17.18 7.15
N GLU A 62 -3.77 17.77 7.87
CA GLU A 62 -3.27 19.13 7.70
C GLU A 62 -2.66 19.33 6.30
N VAL A 63 -1.94 18.31 5.79
CA VAL A 63 -1.43 18.31 4.40
C VAL A 63 -2.59 18.24 3.42
N GLY A 64 -3.55 17.34 3.67
CA GLY A 64 -4.75 17.24 2.82
C GLY A 64 -5.56 18.53 2.78
N GLU A 65 -5.70 19.23 3.91
CA GLU A 65 -6.36 20.53 4.01
C GLU A 65 -5.65 21.59 3.19
N GLY A 66 -4.32 21.71 3.36
CA GLY A 66 -3.50 22.65 2.60
C GLY A 66 -3.59 22.41 1.09
N VAL A 67 -3.51 21.15 0.66
CA VAL A 67 -3.64 20.77 -0.76
C VAL A 67 -5.01 21.10 -1.32
N LEU A 68 -6.10 20.69 -0.66
CA LEU A 68 -7.46 20.94 -1.15
C LEU A 68 -7.76 22.45 -1.28
N ARG A 69 -7.26 23.26 -0.34
CA ARG A 69 -7.41 24.72 -0.37
C ARG A 69 -6.54 25.34 -1.46
N ALA A 70 -5.29 24.92 -1.61
CA ALA A 70 -4.40 25.42 -2.65
C ALA A 70 -4.89 25.10 -4.07
N LEU A 71 -5.42 23.89 -4.30
CA LEU A 71 -6.03 23.51 -5.57
C LEU A 71 -7.20 24.45 -5.91
N ARG A 72 -8.03 24.81 -4.92
CA ARG A 72 -9.12 25.77 -5.12
C ARG A 72 -8.61 27.18 -5.44
N ASP A 73 -7.55 27.62 -4.78
CA ASP A 73 -7.00 28.97 -4.97
C ASP A 73 -6.56 29.22 -6.42
N VAL A 74 -6.05 28.19 -7.10
CA VAL A 74 -5.53 28.29 -8.47
C VAL A 74 -6.45 27.71 -9.54
N ALA A 75 -7.57 27.11 -9.12
CA ALA A 75 -8.53 26.45 -10.01
C ALA A 75 -9.07 27.40 -11.09
N GLY A 76 -9.22 26.87 -12.30
CA GLY A 76 -9.95 27.56 -13.36
C GLY A 76 -11.47 27.50 -13.14
N ALA A 77 -12.20 28.33 -13.88
CA ALA A 77 -13.67 28.29 -13.89
C ALA A 77 -14.24 26.96 -14.43
N ASP A 78 -13.41 26.16 -15.09
CA ASP A 78 -13.74 24.86 -15.68
C ASP A 78 -13.56 23.68 -14.70
N MET A 79 -13.13 23.91 -13.46
CA MET A 79 -13.17 22.88 -12.41
C MET A 79 -14.61 22.65 -11.95
N THR A 80 -15.16 21.48 -12.28
CA THR A 80 -16.56 21.12 -12.00
C THR A 80 -16.74 20.32 -10.72
N GLU A 81 -15.67 19.70 -10.21
CA GLU A 81 -15.70 18.90 -8.98
C GLU A 81 -14.31 18.90 -8.33
N LEU A 82 -14.27 19.07 -7.00
CA LEU A 82 -13.10 18.78 -6.19
C LEU A 82 -13.45 17.64 -5.23
N ALA A 83 -12.67 16.57 -5.26
CA ALA A 83 -12.90 15.39 -4.45
C ALA A 83 -11.62 14.84 -3.82
N VAL A 84 -11.79 14.12 -2.71
CA VAL A 84 -10.76 13.28 -2.11
C VAL A 84 -11.26 11.84 -2.07
N GLY A 85 -10.40 10.87 -2.40
CA GLY A 85 -10.80 9.47 -2.37
C GLY A 85 -9.65 8.49 -2.24
N GLU A 86 -9.91 7.36 -1.59
CA GLU A 86 -8.92 6.32 -1.32
C GLU A 86 -9.58 4.94 -1.16
N ARG A 87 -8.79 3.87 -1.35
CA ARG A 87 -9.04 2.55 -0.79
C ARG A 87 -7.92 2.22 0.20
N CYS A 88 -8.23 2.25 1.49
CA CYS A 88 -7.26 2.00 2.56
C CYS A 88 -6.80 0.53 2.63
N GLY A 89 -6.04 0.17 3.67
CA GLY A 89 -5.42 -1.15 3.84
C GLY A 89 -6.38 -2.32 3.61
N ILE A 90 -5.82 -3.45 3.19
CA ILE A 90 -6.58 -4.69 2.96
C ILE A 90 -7.37 -5.00 4.22
N THR A 91 -8.67 -5.31 4.08
CA THR A 91 -9.65 -5.57 5.16
C THR A 91 -9.97 -4.40 6.09
N ILE A 92 -9.31 -3.24 5.95
CA ILE A 92 -9.62 -2.03 6.71
C ILE A 92 -10.70 -1.23 5.99
N PRO A 93 -11.88 -0.97 6.60
CA PRO A 93 -12.86 -0.06 6.02
C PRO A 93 -12.25 1.33 5.85
N THR A 94 -12.32 1.91 4.65
CA THR A 94 -11.74 3.23 4.37
C THR A 94 -12.37 4.32 5.26
N ARG A 95 -13.66 4.18 5.59
CA ARG A 95 -14.33 5.05 6.58
C ARG A 95 -13.62 5.09 7.94
N SER A 96 -13.07 3.96 8.40
CA SER A 96 -12.34 3.87 9.66
C SER A 96 -11.05 4.70 9.58
N ALA A 97 -10.25 4.48 8.54
CA ALA A 97 -9.01 5.21 8.32
C ALA A 97 -9.24 6.72 8.11
N PHE A 98 -10.30 7.12 7.39
CA PHE A 98 -10.68 8.53 7.24
C PHE A 98 -11.07 9.18 8.58
N ALA A 99 -11.81 8.46 9.42
CA ALA A 99 -12.19 8.97 10.74
C ALA A 99 -10.95 9.12 11.65
N GLN A 100 -10.10 8.09 11.71
CA GLN A 100 -8.97 8.04 12.62
C GLN A 100 -7.77 8.91 12.19
N SER A 101 -7.61 9.18 10.89
CA SER A 101 -6.59 10.10 10.36
C SER A 101 -6.98 11.58 10.48
N GLY A 102 -8.22 11.88 10.85
CA GLY A 102 -8.75 13.25 10.85
C GLY A 102 -9.24 13.74 9.49
N PHE A 103 -9.04 12.99 8.39
CA PHE A 103 -9.51 13.37 7.06
C PHE A 103 -11.03 13.59 6.99
N ALA A 104 -11.82 12.73 7.63
CA ALA A 104 -13.28 12.90 7.66
C ALA A 104 -13.70 14.21 8.32
N ALA A 105 -12.98 14.65 9.36
CA ALA A 105 -13.26 15.93 10.03
C ALA A 105 -12.77 17.11 9.19
N MET A 106 -11.59 17.00 8.61
CA MET A 106 -11.00 18.00 7.72
C MET A 106 -11.89 18.29 6.51
N VAL A 107 -12.36 17.25 5.81
CA VAL A 107 -13.20 17.43 4.61
C VAL A 107 -14.52 18.12 4.92
N ARG A 108 -15.07 17.97 6.13
CA ARG A 108 -16.27 18.71 6.55
C ARG A 108 -16.02 20.21 6.74
N ARG A 109 -14.77 20.62 7.04
CA ARG A 109 -14.39 22.03 7.19
C ARG A 109 -14.07 22.71 5.85
N VAL A 110 -13.55 21.96 4.89
CA VAL A 110 -13.24 22.49 3.56
C VAL A 110 -14.50 22.48 2.69
N PRO A 111 -15.02 23.65 2.25
CA PRO A 111 -16.31 23.70 1.58
C PRO A 111 -16.29 22.94 0.25
N ASN A 112 -17.42 22.36 -0.18
CA ASN A 112 -17.60 21.76 -1.50
C ASN A 112 -16.58 20.68 -1.92
N VAL A 113 -16.04 19.91 -0.97
CA VAL A 113 -15.18 18.75 -1.27
C VAL A 113 -15.98 17.45 -1.16
N LYS A 114 -16.04 16.66 -2.23
CA LYS A 114 -16.66 15.33 -2.20
C LYS A 114 -15.70 14.28 -1.63
N THR A 115 -16.25 13.31 -0.89
CA THR A 115 -15.48 12.16 -0.41
C THR A 115 -15.88 10.90 -1.17
N TYR A 116 -14.90 10.18 -1.70
CA TYR A 116 -15.08 8.87 -2.32
C TYR A 116 -14.37 7.78 -1.53
N TYR A 117 -15.16 6.94 -0.84
CA TYR A 117 -14.68 5.66 -0.33
C TYR A 117 -14.68 4.67 -1.50
N PHE A 118 -13.51 4.29 -1.99
CA PHE A 118 -13.39 3.58 -3.26
C PHE A 118 -14.04 2.20 -3.25
N GLU A 119 -14.06 1.49 -2.12
CA GLU A 119 -14.79 0.22 -1.94
C GLU A 119 -16.32 0.36 -1.89
N GLU A 120 -16.82 1.59 -1.87
CA GLU A 120 -18.26 1.91 -1.99
C GLU A 120 -18.60 2.43 -3.38
N CYS A 121 -17.60 2.69 -4.22
CA CYS A 121 -17.81 3.19 -5.57
C CYS A 121 -18.04 2.05 -6.55
N ARG A 122 -18.71 2.34 -7.66
CA ARG A 122 -18.75 1.44 -8.81
C ARG A 122 -17.31 1.21 -9.29
N GLN A 123 -16.95 -0.04 -9.54
CA GLN A 123 -15.70 -0.47 -10.12
C GLN A 123 -15.92 -0.67 -11.63
N VAL A 124 -15.12 -0.01 -12.45
CA VAL A 124 -15.17 -0.05 -13.90
C VAL A 124 -13.93 -0.74 -14.47
N GLU A 125 -14.11 -1.44 -15.57
CA GLU A 125 -13.06 -2.16 -16.27
C GLU A 125 -12.23 -1.22 -17.14
N ILE A 126 -10.90 -1.34 -17.03
CA ILE A 126 -9.92 -0.63 -17.86
C ILE A 126 -9.18 -1.69 -18.68
N PRO A 127 -9.36 -1.73 -20.01
CA PRO A 127 -8.58 -2.62 -20.85
C PRO A 127 -7.12 -2.17 -20.89
N LEU A 128 -6.22 -3.15 -20.91
CA LEU A 128 -4.78 -3.00 -21.04
C LEU A 128 -4.36 -3.67 -22.35
N THR A 129 -3.62 -2.94 -23.17
CA THR A 129 -3.21 -3.41 -24.52
C THR A 129 -1.70 -3.46 -24.70
N HIS A 130 -0.93 -2.98 -23.73
CA HIS A 130 0.54 -2.94 -23.82
C HIS A 130 1.16 -4.34 -23.76
N ALA A 131 2.34 -4.47 -24.38
CA ALA A 131 3.16 -5.67 -24.28
C ALA A 131 3.64 -5.89 -22.84
N GLY A 132 3.76 -7.15 -22.41
CA GLY A 132 4.23 -7.51 -21.06
C GLY A 132 3.26 -7.15 -19.92
N ARG A 133 1.99 -6.87 -20.23
CA ARG A 133 0.92 -6.73 -19.23
C ARG A 133 0.66 -8.05 -18.51
N LEU A 134 0.34 -7.98 -17.21
CA LEU A 134 -0.09 -9.14 -16.44
C LEU A 134 -1.47 -9.65 -16.89
N ARG A 135 -2.33 -8.72 -17.34
CA ARG A 135 -3.75 -8.98 -17.65
C ARG A 135 -4.23 -8.05 -18.77
N ASP A 136 -5.22 -8.52 -19.51
CA ASP A 136 -5.90 -7.71 -20.54
C ASP A 136 -6.79 -6.61 -19.96
N TYR A 137 -7.09 -6.63 -18.67
CA TYR A 137 -7.88 -5.60 -18.01
C TYR A 137 -7.69 -5.60 -16.49
N VAL A 138 -8.01 -4.45 -15.90
CA VAL A 138 -8.04 -4.23 -14.45
C VAL A 138 -9.30 -3.46 -14.07
N PHE A 139 -9.74 -3.58 -12.81
CA PHE A 139 -10.86 -2.80 -12.29
C PHE A 139 -10.36 -1.65 -11.39
N THR A 140 -10.97 -0.49 -11.55
CA THR A 140 -10.70 0.72 -10.75
C THR A 140 -12.01 1.42 -10.35
N PRO A 141 -12.08 2.20 -9.27
CA PRO A 141 -13.23 3.02 -8.94
C PRO A 141 -13.57 4.01 -10.07
N GLU A 142 -14.85 4.14 -10.40
CA GLU A 142 -15.34 5.08 -11.42
C GLU A 142 -14.86 6.53 -11.19
N PRO A 143 -14.80 7.08 -9.96
CA PRO A 143 -14.24 8.42 -9.75
C PRO A 143 -12.79 8.57 -10.19
N VAL A 144 -11.98 7.50 -10.08
CA VAL A 144 -10.60 7.49 -10.59
C VAL A 144 -10.62 7.50 -12.11
N ALA A 145 -11.34 6.56 -12.74
CA ALA A 145 -11.38 6.45 -14.21
C ALA A 145 -11.84 7.74 -14.90
N ARG A 146 -12.77 8.47 -14.26
CA ARG A 146 -13.38 9.70 -14.78
C ARG A 146 -12.69 10.99 -14.33
N ALA A 147 -11.58 10.92 -13.61
CA ALA A 147 -10.85 12.12 -13.20
C ALA A 147 -10.19 12.80 -14.41
N ASP A 148 -10.34 14.11 -14.47
CA ASP A 148 -9.75 14.97 -15.50
C ASP A 148 -8.42 15.57 -15.03
N PHE A 149 -8.37 15.93 -13.75
CA PHE A 149 -7.17 16.33 -13.04
C PHE A 149 -7.00 15.42 -11.80
N PHE A 150 -5.86 14.76 -11.69
CA PHE A 150 -5.55 13.78 -10.67
C PHE A 150 -4.33 14.21 -9.88
N VAL A 151 -4.52 14.28 -8.57
CA VAL A 151 -3.46 14.59 -7.61
C VAL A 151 -3.13 13.36 -6.81
N ASN A 152 -1.90 12.87 -6.94
CA ASN A 152 -1.42 11.76 -6.14
C ASN A 152 -0.68 12.31 -4.91
N MET A 153 -1.15 11.97 -3.72
CA MET A 153 -0.66 12.52 -2.46
C MET A 153 -0.12 11.44 -1.52
N PRO A 154 1.04 10.84 -1.81
CA PRO A 154 1.62 9.79 -0.98
C PRO A 154 2.10 10.28 0.40
N LYS A 155 2.45 9.31 1.26
CA LYS A 155 3.23 9.53 2.49
C LYS A 155 4.68 9.17 2.21
N PHE A 156 5.62 10.00 2.67
CA PHE A 156 7.03 9.67 2.53
C PHE A 156 7.40 8.56 3.52
N LYS A 157 7.38 7.29 3.11
CA LYS A 157 7.77 6.17 3.97
C LYS A 157 8.39 4.99 3.22
N ALA A 158 9.22 4.25 3.95
CA ALA A 158 9.74 2.94 3.57
C ALA A 158 8.61 1.91 3.37
N HIS A 159 8.92 0.79 2.72
CA HIS A 159 7.94 -0.24 2.46
C HIS A 159 8.57 -1.65 2.38
N PRO A 160 8.01 -2.66 3.10
CA PRO A 160 8.62 -3.98 3.22
C PRO A 160 8.52 -4.84 1.96
N TRP A 161 7.68 -4.44 1.00
CA TRP A 161 7.48 -5.19 -0.25
C TRP A 161 8.11 -4.56 -1.48
N THR A 162 8.46 -3.28 -1.43
CA THR A 162 8.81 -2.49 -2.62
C THR A 162 9.86 -1.42 -2.36
N THR A 163 10.64 -1.55 -1.29
CA THR A 163 11.61 -0.56 -0.78
C THR A 163 10.97 0.70 -0.20
N VAL A 164 10.12 1.36 -0.98
CA VAL A 164 9.49 2.65 -0.69
C VAL A 164 8.00 2.63 -1.05
N THR A 165 7.24 3.57 -0.47
CA THR A 165 5.78 3.70 -0.67
C THR A 165 5.38 4.64 -1.81
N PHE A 166 6.27 5.47 -2.36
CA PHE A 166 5.93 6.74 -3.02
C PHE A 166 5.00 6.66 -4.25
N GLY A 167 4.91 7.73 -5.06
CA GLY A 167 3.79 7.99 -5.98
C GLY A 167 3.28 6.76 -6.75
N THR A 168 4.19 6.08 -7.45
CA THR A 168 3.90 4.85 -8.21
C THR A 168 3.28 3.76 -7.33
N LYS A 169 3.86 3.45 -6.16
CA LYS A 169 3.33 2.44 -5.25
C LYS A 169 2.00 2.83 -4.61
N ASN A 170 1.72 4.13 -4.43
CA ASN A 170 0.43 4.60 -3.93
C ASN A 170 -0.74 4.16 -4.84
N TYR A 171 -0.48 3.84 -6.12
CA TYR A 171 -1.49 3.33 -7.06
C TYR A 171 -2.11 2.00 -6.67
N ILE A 172 -1.50 1.23 -5.76
CA ILE A 172 -2.15 0.03 -5.22
C ILE A 172 -3.53 0.36 -4.58
N GLY A 173 -3.68 1.61 -4.13
CA GLY A 173 -4.91 2.20 -3.62
C GLY A 173 -6.00 2.46 -4.67
N LEU A 174 -5.70 2.30 -5.96
CA LEU A 174 -6.68 2.39 -7.05
C LEU A 174 -7.50 1.10 -7.22
N GLN A 175 -7.17 0.04 -6.49
CA GLN A 175 -7.90 -1.22 -6.53
C GLN A 175 -8.56 -1.54 -5.20
N ASP A 176 -9.82 -2.00 -5.25
CA ASP A 176 -10.49 -2.71 -4.14
C ASP A 176 -9.77 -4.03 -3.82
N ASP A 177 -9.93 -4.54 -2.60
CA ASP A 177 -9.18 -5.69 -2.04
C ASP A 177 -9.24 -6.93 -2.93
N ARG A 178 -10.41 -7.20 -3.52
CA ARG A 178 -10.62 -8.37 -4.38
C ARG A 178 -9.69 -8.37 -5.60
N HIS A 179 -9.40 -7.20 -6.15
CA HIS A 179 -8.49 -7.03 -7.30
C HIS A 179 -7.07 -6.76 -6.82
N ARG A 180 -6.92 -6.04 -5.71
CA ARG A 180 -5.63 -5.72 -5.10
C ARG A 180 -4.84 -6.97 -4.71
N LEU A 181 -5.50 -8.04 -4.27
CA LEU A 181 -4.84 -9.29 -3.85
C LEU A 181 -4.44 -10.20 -5.02
N ILE A 182 -4.91 -9.94 -6.24
CA ILE A 182 -4.46 -10.66 -7.43
C ILE A 182 -3.06 -10.16 -7.78
N ASP A 183 -2.09 -11.03 -8.01
CA ASP A 183 -0.69 -10.67 -8.33
C ASP A 183 -0.02 -9.80 -7.23
N HIS A 184 -0.49 -9.90 -5.98
CA HIS A 184 0.17 -9.30 -4.81
C HIS A 184 1.11 -10.31 -4.17
N ASP A 185 2.08 -10.74 -4.96
CA ASP A 185 3.07 -11.77 -4.66
C ASP A 185 4.41 -11.36 -5.30
N HIS A 186 5.20 -12.29 -5.81
CA HIS A 186 6.47 -11.99 -6.45
C HIS A 186 6.32 -11.08 -7.69
N ARG A 187 5.10 -10.95 -8.25
CA ARG A 187 4.78 -10.08 -9.40
C ARG A 187 4.24 -8.70 -9.03
N LEU A 188 4.34 -8.31 -7.75
CA LEU A 188 3.80 -7.04 -7.27
C LEU A 188 4.38 -5.83 -8.02
N GLY A 189 5.66 -5.88 -8.41
CA GLY A 189 6.31 -4.80 -9.16
C GLY A 189 5.68 -4.59 -10.54
N GLU A 190 5.53 -5.66 -11.32
CA GLU A 190 4.84 -5.67 -12.61
C GLU A 190 3.40 -5.15 -12.49
N LYS A 191 2.70 -5.57 -11.44
CA LYS A 191 1.34 -5.11 -11.17
C LYS A 191 1.29 -3.60 -10.99
N ILE A 192 2.17 -3.03 -10.17
CA ILE A 192 2.20 -1.57 -9.94
C ILE A 192 2.52 -0.82 -11.24
N ALA A 193 3.39 -1.38 -12.07
CA ALA A 193 3.68 -0.83 -13.39
C ALA A 193 2.46 -0.90 -14.33
N ASP A 194 1.63 -1.94 -14.28
CA ASP A 194 0.37 -2.03 -15.03
C ASP A 194 -0.66 -0.98 -14.59
N LEU A 195 -0.69 -0.63 -13.30
CA LEU A 195 -1.63 0.38 -12.80
C LEU A 195 -1.34 1.78 -13.36
N GLN A 196 -0.14 2.04 -13.91
CA GLN A 196 0.19 3.30 -14.58
C GLN A 196 -0.73 3.58 -15.79
N TYR A 197 -1.28 2.54 -16.42
CA TYR A 197 -2.18 2.64 -17.58
C TYR A 197 -3.61 3.08 -17.20
N ILE A 198 -3.97 3.10 -15.91
CA ILE A 198 -5.28 3.53 -15.41
C ILE A 198 -5.41 5.06 -15.44
N ILE A 199 -4.39 5.79 -15.00
CA ILE A 199 -4.44 7.24 -14.84
C ILE A 199 -3.02 7.77 -14.60
N GLN A 200 -2.72 8.99 -15.03
CA GLN A 200 -1.46 9.68 -14.71
C GLN A 200 -1.75 10.98 -13.95
N PRO A 201 -0.97 11.29 -12.89
CA PRO A 201 -1.20 12.49 -12.10
C PRO A 201 -0.66 13.71 -12.86
N GLN A 202 -1.42 14.80 -12.85
CA GLN A 202 -0.92 16.10 -13.29
C GLN A 202 -0.07 16.74 -12.19
N PHE A 203 -0.39 16.42 -10.93
CA PHE A 203 0.31 16.95 -9.77
C PHE A 203 0.57 15.85 -8.74
N LEU A 204 1.80 15.79 -8.25
CA LEU A 204 2.20 14.95 -7.12
C LEU A 204 2.59 15.86 -5.97
N ILE A 205 2.23 15.45 -4.75
CA ILE A 205 2.72 16.08 -3.53
C ILE A 205 2.88 15.03 -2.43
N ILE A 206 4.04 14.97 -1.80
CA ILE A 206 4.28 13.99 -0.74
C ILE A 206 4.39 14.65 0.63
N ASP A 207 3.72 14.05 1.60
CA ASP A 207 3.91 14.38 3.01
C ASP A 207 5.25 13.80 3.48
N ALA A 208 6.26 14.66 3.51
CA ALA A 208 7.61 14.39 4.02
C ALA A 208 7.93 15.27 5.24
N ILE A 209 6.94 15.82 5.95
CA ILE A 209 7.23 16.65 7.14
C ILE A 209 7.80 15.76 8.23
N ILE A 210 7.07 14.68 8.56
CA ILE A 210 7.57 13.54 9.31
C ILE A 210 7.43 12.31 8.40
N ALA A 211 8.53 11.86 7.82
CA ALA A 211 8.60 10.63 7.06
C ALA A 211 8.51 9.38 7.96
N GLY A 212 8.42 8.20 7.35
CA GLY A 212 8.37 6.92 8.05
C GLY A 212 9.48 5.95 7.62
N ALA A 213 10.41 5.64 8.52
CA ALA A 213 11.52 4.73 8.27
C ALA A 213 11.18 3.27 8.66
N GLY A 214 11.84 2.31 8.01
CA GLY A 214 11.82 0.88 8.30
C GLY A 214 10.57 0.10 7.85
N ARG A 215 9.37 0.56 8.23
CA ARG A 215 8.12 -0.20 8.00
C ARG A 215 7.03 0.69 7.40
N MET A 216 5.99 0.09 6.83
CA MET A 216 4.89 0.82 6.20
C MET A 216 3.68 1.04 7.10
N LEU A 217 3.30 0.08 7.96
CA LEU A 217 2.17 0.25 8.90
C LEU A 217 2.65 0.82 10.23
N THR A 218 3.85 0.44 10.62
CA THR A 218 4.47 0.78 11.91
C THR A 218 5.77 1.59 11.74
N PRO A 219 5.82 2.59 10.84
CA PRO A 219 7.07 3.31 10.59
C PRO A 219 7.58 4.01 11.84
N ARG A 220 8.91 4.04 12.00
CA ARG A 220 9.55 4.97 12.95
C ARG A 220 9.49 6.39 12.36
N PRO A 221 9.08 7.40 13.13
CA PRO A 221 9.01 8.77 12.65
C PRO A 221 10.40 9.29 12.29
N PHE A 222 10.53 9.92 11.13
CA PHE A 222 11.78 10.48 10.65
C PHE A 222 11.56 11.92 10.16
N PRO A 223 11.98 12.96 10.89
CA PRO A 223 11.68 14.34 10.54
C PRO A 223 12.54 14.82 9.36
N LEU A 224 11.95 14.91 8.16
CA LEU A 224 12.63 15.53 7.00
C LEU A 224 12.29 17.03 6.87
N HIS A 225 11.16 17.47 7.43
CA HIS A 225 10.64 18.84 7.33
C HIS A 225 10.55 19.31 5.87
N LEU A 226 9.97 18.47 5.01
CA LEU A 226 9.80 18.72 3.59
C LEU A 226 8.35 18.55 3.14
N VAL A 227 7.97 19.37 2.16
CA VAL A 227 6.88 19.09 1.24
C VAL A 227 7.51 19.05 -0.14
N ILE A 228 7.37 17.92 -0.84
CA ILE A 228 7.96 17.73 -2.18
C ILE A 228 6.81 17.64 -3.17
N MET A 229 6.93 18.37 -4.28
CA MET A 229 5.90 18.47 -5.31
C MET A 229 6.49 18.17 -6.69
N GLY A 230 5.68 17.69 -7.63
CA GLY A 230 6.14 17.49 -9.00
C GLY A 230 5.02 17.20 -10.00
N ASN A 231 5.39 17.06 -11.27
CA ASN A 231 4.45 16.92 -12.40
C ASN A 231 4.64 15.63 -13.22
N ASN A 232 5.58 14.76 -12.83
CA ASN A 232 5.81 13.45 -13.45
C ASN A 232 6.09 12.41 -12.37
N GLN A 233 5.35 11.31 -12.38
CA GLN A 233 5.36 10.33 -11.29
C GLN A 233 6.67 9.55 -11.15
N VAL A 234 7.31 9.15 -12.25
CA VAL A 234 8.58 8.41 -12.21
C VAL A 234 9.72 9.34 -11.78
N ALA A 235 9.78 10.54 -12.35
CA ALA A 235 10.78 11.54 -11.98
C ALA A 235 10.65 11.97 -10.51
N PHE A 236 9.41 12.13 -10.03
CA PHE A 236 9.12 12.45 -8.64
C PHE A 236 9.64 11.37 -7.68
N ASP A 237 9.35 10.10 -7.96
CA ASP A 237 9.84 8.99 -7.15
C ASP A 237 11.36 8.85 -7.23
N ALA A 238 11.97 9.11 -8.39
CA ALA A 238 13.42 9.08 -8.56
C ALA A 238 14.14 10.12 -7.67
N VAL A 239 13.61 11.34 -7.59
CA VAL A 239 14.11 12.37 -6.67
C VAL A 239 13.90 11.96 -5.21
N CYS A 240 12.73 11.39 -4.87
CA CYS A 240 12.49 10.91 -3.50
C CYS A 240 13.44 9.76 -3.11
N CYS A 241 13.73 8.83 -4.01
CA CYS A 241 14.74 7.79 -3.84
C CYS A 241 16.14 8.40 -3.65
N ALA A 242 16.50 9.40 -4.47
CA ALA A 242 17.78 10.09 -4.37
C ALA A 242 17.97 10.82 -3.04
N ILE A 243 16.90 11.33 -2.41
CA ILE A 243 16.95 11.95 -1.07
C ILE A 243 17.43 10.96 -0.02
N ILE A 244 16.94 9.71 -0.05
CA ILE A 244 17.32 8.67 0.93
C ILE A 244 18.47 7.76 0.47
N GLY A 245 19.18 8.14 -0.59
CA GLY A 245 20.33 7.37 -1.09
C GLY A 245 19.98 6.05 -1.78
N VAL A 246 18.74 5.89 -2.24
CA VAL A 246 18.29 4.71 -3.01
C VAL A 246 18.43 4.96 -4.50
N ASN A 247 18.96 3.98 -5.24
CA ASN A 247 18.92 4.00 -6.69
C ASN A 247 17.50 3.67 -7.18
N ALA A 248 16.85 4.62 -7.84
CA ALA A 248 15.48 4.45 -8.32
C ALA A 248 15.30 3.28 -9.30
N ARG A 249 16.34 2.90 -10.06
CA ARG A 249 16.30 1.77 -11.01
C ARG A 249 16.39 0.40 -10.33
N GLU A 250 16.82 0.34 -9.07
CA GLU A 250 16.78 -0.90 -8.27
C GLU A 250 15.41 -1.13 -7.65
N VAL A 251 14.55 -0.09 -7.63
CA VAL A 251 13.16 -0.22 -7.22
C VAL A 251 12.34 -0.69 -8.42
N GLU A 252 12.07 -1.99 -8.47
CA GLU A 252 11.50 -2.69 -9.65
C GLU A 252 10.35 -1.95 -10.33
N HIS A 253 9.30 -1.59 -9.60
CA HIS A 253 8.12 -0.93 -10.18
C HIS A 253 8.39 0.48 -10.71
N ILE A 254 9.39 1.19 -10.18
CA ILE A 254 9.83 2.50 -10.71
C ILE A 254 10.60 2.29 -12.01
N ARG A 255 11.55 1.33 -12.03
CA ARG A 255 12.28 0.92 -13.23
C ARG A 255 11.33 0.50 -14.36
N LEU A 256 10.40 -0.40 -14.07
CA LEU A 256 9.40 -0.87 -15.05
C LEU A 256 8.52 0.28 -15.58
N ALA A 257 8.18 1.26 -14.74
CA ALA A 257 7.45 2.44 -15.18
C ALA A 257 8.29 3.36 -16.08
N GLU A 258 9.60 3.54 -15.80
CA GLU A 258 10.54 4.24 -16.69
C GLU A 258 10.64 3.52 -18.05
N GLU A 259 10.88 2.21 -18.05
CA GLU A 259 11.02 1.39 -19.28
C GLU A 259 9.77 1.43 -20.16
N ARG A 260 8.59 1.59 -19.55
CA ARG A 260 7.30 1.75 -20.24
C ARG A 260 6.99 3.18 -20.66
N GLY A 261 7.92 4.12 -20.45
CA GLY A 261 7.84 5.50 -20.93
C GLY A 261 6.99 6.43 -20.06
N PHE A 262 6.73 6.10 -18.78
CA PHE A 262 5.96 6.97 -17.89
C PHE A 262 6.75 8.15 -17.31
N GLY A 263 8.07 8.18 -17.52
CA GLY A 263 8.95 9.28 -17.11
C GLY A 263 10.41 8.82 -17.12
N THR A 264 11.25 9.40 -16.27
CA THR A 264 12.67 9.07 -16.21
C THR A 264 13.19 9.01 -14.79
N CYS A 265 14.12 8.09 -14.54
CA CYS A 265 14.90 7.99 -13.30
C CYS A 265 16.22 8.78 -13.38
N ASP A 266 16.55 9.35 -14.54
CA ASP A 266 17.76 10.13 -14.74
C ASP A 266 17.59 11.53 -14.14
N LEU A 267 18.26 11.78 -13.01
CA LEU A 267 18.20 13.05 -12.30
C LEU A 267 18.68 14.24 -13.15
N ALA A 268 19.57 14.03 -14.12
CA ALA A 268 20.05 15.11 -14.99
C ALA A 268 18.96 15.62 -15.96
N ARG A 269 17.91 14.82 -16.17
CA ARG A 269 16.77 15.14 -17.03
C ARG A 269 15.57 15.69 -16.25
N ILE A 270 15.73 15.94 -14.95
CA ILE A 270 14.67 16.41 -14.05
C ILE A 270 15.02 17.82 -13.59
N GLY A 271 14.12 18.77 -13.87
CA GLY A 271 14.26 20.13 -13.36
C GLY A 271 14.01 20.16 -11.84
N LEU A 272 15.04 20.50 -11.07
CA LEU A 272 14.93 20.66 -9.62
C LEU A 272 14.71 22.13 -9.25
N GLY A 273 13.74 22.38 -8.38
CA GLY A 273 13.45 23.70 -7.83
C GLY A 273 13.15 23.62 -6.33
N GLY A 274 12.78 24.75 -5.74
CA GLY A 274 12.49 24.83 -4.31
C GLY A 274 13.45 25.71 -3.51
N ASP A 275 13.24 25.76 -2.20
CA ASP A 275 14.11 26.45 -1.24
C ASP A 275 15.06 25.47 -0.50
N VAL A 276 14.92 24.17 -0.77
CA VAL A 276 15.83 23.12 -0.30
C VAL A 276 16.46 22.42 -1.49
N THR A 277 17.79 22.42 -1.54
CA THR A 277 18.54 21.66 -2.56
C THR A 277 18.48 20.15 -2.31
N LEU A 278 18.69 19.34 -3.35
CA LEU A 278 18.78 17.87 -3.20
C LEU A 278 19.89 17.46 -2.21
N ALA A 279 21.01 18.19 -2.18
CA ALA A 279 22.10 17.93 -1.23
C ALA A 279 21.67 18.16 0.23
N GLN A 280 20.96 19.26 0.50
CA GLN A 280 20.40 19.53 1.83
C GLN A 280 19.33 18.50 2.22
N ALA A 281 18.47 18.10 1.28
CA ALA A 281 17.48 17.05 1.53
C ALA A 281 18.14 15.70 1.86
N ARG A 282 19.21 15.33 1.14
CA ARG A 282 20.04 14.14 1.45
C ARG A 282 20.67 14.21 2.83
N ALA A 283 21.22 15.37 3.20
CA ALA A 283 21.78 15.57 4.53
C ALA A 283 20.72 15.39 5.64
N ARG A 284 19.50 15.88 5.43
CA ARG A 284 18.37 15.66 6.36
C ARG A 284 17.96 14.19 6.44
N ALA A 285 18.07 13.45 5.34
CA ALA A 285 17.71 12.04 5.25
C ALA A 285 18.82 11.07 5.66
N ALA A 286 19.95 11.57 6.18
CA ALA A 286 21.04 10.72 6.64
C ALA A 286 20.57 9.75 7.73
N GLY A 287 20.82 8.45 7.53
CA GLY A 287 20.36 7.39 8.44
C GLY A 287 18.91 6.94 8.22
N PHE A 288 18.25 7.37 7.14
CA PHE A 288 16.94 6.85 6.79
C PHE A 288 17.01 5.34 6.44
N GLU A 289 16.31 4.51 7.20
CA GLU A 289 16.25 3.07 6.95
C GLU A 289 15.11 2.71 5.99
N VAL A 290 15.44 1.97 4.93
CA VAL A 290 14.47 1.35 4.01
C VAL A 290 13.89 0.06 4.59
N GLY A 291 12.84 -0.48 3.96
CA GLY A 291 12.07 -1.60 4.52
C GLY A 291 12.38 -2.98 3.96
N LEU A 292 13.24 -3.12 2.95
CA LEU A 292 13.59 -4.44 2.40
C LEU A 292 14.62 -5.13 3.29
N VAL A 293 14.14 -6.04 4.13
CA VAL A 293 14.96 -6.96 4.90
C VAL A 293 14.43 -8.36 4.63
N ARG A 294 15.31 -9.34 4.40
CA ARG A 294 14.89 -10.73 4.30
C ARG A 294 14.35 -11.20 5.66
N VAL A 295 13.24 -11.93 5.65
CA VAL A 295 12.54 -12.32 6.88
C VAL A 295 13.43 -13.14 7.82
N GLU A 296 14.34 -13.94 7.27
CA GLU A 296 15.32 -14.72 8.04
C GLU A 296 16.25 -13.80 8.83
N LYS A 297 16.77 -12.76 8.18
CA LYS A 297 17.64 -11.77 8.82
C LYS A 297 16.85 -10.90 9.81
N TYR A 298 15.61 -10.58 9.50
CA TYR A 298 14.76 -9.75 10.35
C TYR A 298 14.49 -10.38 11.72
N PHE A 299 14.29 -11.70 11.75
CA PHE A 299 13.97 -12.44 12.96
C PHE A 299 15.19 -13.03 13.68
N GLU A 300 16.40 -12.74 13.21
CA GLU A 300 17.63 -13.18 13.86
C GLU A 300 17.69 -12.72 15.32
N GLY A 301 18.00 -13.64 16.24
CA GLY A 301 18.05 -13.36 17.68
C GLY A 301 16.67 -13.22 18.35
N THR A 302 15.56 -13.37 17.64
CA THR A 302 14.21 -13.31 18.21
C THR A 302 13.66 -14.69 18.57
N ALA A 303 12.48 -14.74 19.21
CA ALA A 303 11.75 -15.98 19.45
C ALA A 303 11.14 -16.61 18.18
N ILE A 304 11.17 -15.93 17.04
CA ILE A 304 10.70 -16.47 15.76
C ILE A 304 11.94 -16.86 14.94
N THR A 305 11.93 -18.05 14.35
CA THR A 305 12.91 -18.42 13.31
C THR A 305 12.17 -18.50 11.98
N ALA A 306 12.62 -17.71 11.01
CA ALA A 306 12.00 -17.69 9.69
C ALA A 306 12.85 -18.44 8.67
N TYR A 307 12.17 -19.12 7.75
CA TYR A 307 12.76 -19.89 6.66
C TYR A 307 12.08 -19.48 5.37
N ALA A 308 12.83 -18.98 4.40
CA ALA A 308 12.28 -18.67 3.08
C ALA A 308 13.00 -19.48 2.00
N GLY A 309 12.22 -20.15 1.16
CA GLY A 309 12.67 -20.67 -0.11
C GLY A 309 12.08 -19.90 -1.29
N PRO A 310 12.44 -20.28 -2.53
CA PRO A 310 11.94 -19.64 -3.73
C PRO A 310 10.40 -19.67 -3.82
N PRO A 311 9.77 -18.59 -4.33
CA PRO A 311 8.36 -18.62 -4.73
C PRO A 311 8.14 -19.52 -5.96
N PRO A 312 6.87 -19.68 -6.42
CA PRO A 312 6.61 -20.18 -7.77
C PRO A 312 7.38 -19.33 -8.80
N GLU A 313 7.72 -19.92 -9.95
CA GLU A 313 8.55 -19.27 -10.99
C GLU A 313 9.95 -18.89 -10.48
N ALA A 314 10.63 -19.86 -9.84
CA ALA A 314 11.92 -19.68 -9.17
C ALA A 314 13.05 -19.23 -10.11
N GLU A 315 12.89 -19.36 -11.42
CA GLU A 315 13.82 -18.82 -12.41
C GLU A 315 13.87 -17.28 -12.41
N GLN A 316 12.83 -16.62 -11.89
CA GLN A 316 12.72 -15.15 -11.88
C GLN A 316 13.17 -14.52 -10.55
N THR A 317 13.01 -15.23 -9.43
CA THR A 317 13.42 -14.73 -8.11
C THR A 317 13.59 -15.87 -7.10
N ASP A 318 14.50 -15.70 -6.15
CA ASP A 318 14.72 -16.62 -5.03
C ASP A 318 13.88 -16.26 -3.79
N TYR A 319 13.17 -15.12 -3.81
CA TYR A 319 12.42 -14.61 -2.66
C TYR A 319 11.16 -13.82 -3.07
N CYS A 320 10.08 -14.01 -2.31
CA CYS A 320 8.81 -13.32 -2.55
C CYS A 320 8.73 -11.99 -1.79
N TRP A 321 9.22 -10.91 -2.41
CA TRP A 321 9.14 -9.58 -1.82
C TRP A 321 7.72 -9.04 -1.72
N GLY A 322 6.79 -9.35 -2.63
CA GLY A 322 5.43 -8.80 -2.58
C GLY A 322 4.43 -9.54 -1.69
N GLY A 323 4.85 -10.60 -0.99
CA GLY A 323 3.95 -11.59 -0.40
C GLY A 323 3.94 -11.67 1.13
N CYS A 324 3.84 -12.90 1.61
CA CYS A 324 3.70 -13.24 3.02
C CYS A 324 4.86 -12.81 3.92
N PRO A 325 6.15 -12.87 3.52
CA PRO A 325 7.27 -12.56 4.41
C PRO A 325 7.22 -11.14 4.99
N GLY A 326 7.10 -10.11 4.13
CA GLY A 326 6.95 -8.72 4.60
C GLY A 326 5.66 -8.49 5.40
N ALA A 327 4.62 -9.30 5.18
CA ALA A 327 3.41 -9.24 6.00
C ALA A 327 3.62 -9.85 7.41
N THR A 328 4.53 -10.82 7.57
CA THR A 328 4.96 -11.34 8.88
C THR A 328 5.75 -10.30 9.65
N GLU A 329 6.64 -9.59 8.96
CA GLU A 329 7.43 -8.48 9.54
C GLU A 329 6.52 -7.37 10.06
N GLU A 330 5.51 -6.95 9.30
CA GLU A 330 4.52 -5.98 9.79
C GLU A 330 3.66 -6.55 10.92
N ALA A 331 3.32 -7.83 10.88
CA ALA A 331 2.50 -8.46 11.91
C ALA A 331 3.19 -8.44 13.28
N ILE A 332 4.48 -8.77 13.35
CA ILE A 332 5.22 -8.72 14.63
C ILE A 332 5.38 -7.28 15.13
N GLU A 333 5.58 -6.30 14.25
CA GLU A 333 5.71 -4.89 14.66
C GLU A 333 4.41 -4.33 15.22
N ILE A 334 3.26 -4.71 14.65
CA ILE A 334 1.94 -4.37 15.22
C ILE A 334 1.84 -4.92 16.64
N LEU A 335 2.31 -6.15 16.88
CA LEU A 335 2.29 -6.74 18.21
C LEU A 335 3.25 -6.04 19.18
N ARG A 336 4.44 -5.64 18.73
CA ARG A 336 5.41 -4.88 19.53
C ARG A 336 4.90 -3.49 19.92
N LEU A 337 4.15 -2.82 19.04
CA LEU A 337 3.49 -1.55 19.35
C LEU A 337 2.35 -1.71 20.37
N TYR A 338 1.61 -2.82 20.31
CA TYR A 338 0.46 -3.06 21.17
C TYR A 338 0.83 -3.67 22.53
N ASP A 339 1.84 -4.52 22.55
CA ASP A 339 2.34 -5.25 23.71
C ASP A 339 3.84 -4.99 23.87
N THR A 340 4.21 -4.10 24.79
CA THR A 340 5.62 -3.76 25.06
C THR A 340 6.42 -4.95 25.60
N GLN A 341 5.76 -6.03 26.02
CA GLN A 341 6.36 -7.31 26.41
C GLN A 341 6.24 -8.37 25.30
N CYS A 342 5.92 -7.98 24.07
CA CYS A 342 5.69 -8.89 22.94
C CYS A 342 6.84 -9.91 22.80
N ASP A 343 8.08 -9.44 22.69
CA ASP A 343 9.23 -10.31 22.48
C ASP A 343 9.50 -11.23 23.68
N ALA A 344 9.31 -10.74 24.91
CA ALA A 344 9.48 -11.54 26.13
C ALA A 344 8.39 -12.61 26.31
N ARG A 345 7.17 -12.36 25.81
CA ARG A 345 6.04 -13.31 25.86
C ARG A 345 6.06 -14.29 24.70
N MET A 346 6.63 -13.89 23.56
CA MET A 346 6.60 -14.67 22.33
C MET A 346 7.23 -16.03 22.54
N LYS A 347 6.42 -17.08 22.38
CA LYS A 347 6.92 -18.45 22.39
C LYS A 347 7.81 -18.72 21.18
N ARG A 348 8.69 -19.71 21.30
CA ARG A 348 9.52 -20.16 20.18
C ARG A 348 8.64 -20.67 19.03
N LEU A 349 8.78 -20.06 17.86
CA LEU A 349 7.99 -20.35 16.66
C LEU A 349 8.88 -20.45 15.42
N HIS A 350 8.48 -21.30 14.49
CA HIS A 350 9.13 -21.45 13.19
C HIS A 350 8.14 -21.04 12.10
N VAL A 351 8.56 -20.17 11.18
CA VAL A 351 7.69 -19.69 10.10
C VAL A 351 8.34 -19.96 8.76
N VAL A 352 7.64 -20.67 7.88
CA VAL A 352 8.20 -21.18 6.62
C VAL A 352 7.43 -20.61 5.43
N PHE A 353 8.17 -20.11 4.44
CA PHE A 353 7.66 -19.55 3.20
C PHE A 353 8.30 -20.20 1.98
N GLY A 354 7.55 -20.27 0.88
CA GLY A 354 8.06 -20.78 -0.40
C GLY A 354 8.53 -22.24 -0.36
N ALA A 355 9.32 -22.63 -1.35
CA ALA A 355 9.86 -23.98 -1.49
C ALA A 355 11.18 -24.16 -0.72
N TYR A 356 11.13 -23.99 0.61
CA TYR A 356 12.29 -24.19 1.48
C TYR A 356 12.71 -25.67 1.48
N ARG A 357 14.03 -25.93 1.40
CA ARG A 357 14.60 -27.30 1.32
C ARG A 357 15.52 -27.66 2.47
N GLY A 358 15.83 -26.70 3.35
CA GLY A 358 16.72 -26.94 4.48
C GLY A 358 16.02 -27.64 5.65
N PRO A 359 16.80 -28.02 6.68
CA PRO A 359 16.24 -28.53 7.93
C PRO A 359 15.48 -27.44 8.68
N ILE A 360 14.51 -27.87 9.50
CA ILE A 360 13.79 -27.02 10.45
C ILE A 360 14.08 -27.59 11.84
N ASP A 361 14.89 -26.87 12.61
CA ASP A 361 15.31 -27.27 13.95
C ASP A 361 14.26 -26.86 14.99
N ALA A 362 13.07 -27.46 14.90
CA ALA A 362 11.97 -27.23 15.84
C ALA A 362 12.04 -28.22 17.01
N GLY A 363 12.21 -27.68 18.21
CA GLY A 363 12.24 -28.44 19.46
C GLY A 363 10.88 -29.00 19.90
N PRO A 364 10.83 -29.86 20.92
CA PRO A 364 9.59 -30.41 21.45
C PRO A 364 8.61 -29.32 21.90
N GLY A 365 7.41 -29.30 21.32
CA GLY A 365 6.35 -28.33 21.64
C GLY A 365 6.42 -27.02 20.85
N GLU A 366 7.49 -26.79 20.09
CA GLU A 366 7.61 -25.64 19.19
C GLU A 366 6.76 -25.85 17.94
N LYS A 367 6.11 -24.78 17.46
CA LYS A 367 5.16 -24.87 16.34
C LYS A 367 5.80 -24.40 15.05
N VAL A 368 5.64 -25.19 13.99
CA VAL A 368 6.02 -24.79 12.62
C VAL A 368 4.79 -24.28 11.87
N VAL A 369 4.87 -23.06 11.33
CA VAL A 369 3.79 -22.41 10.59
C VAL A 369 4.20 -22.24 9.13
N PHE A 370 3.57 -23.01 8.25
CA PHE A 370 3.75 -22.87 6.80
C PHE A 370 2.80 -21.81 6.28
N VAL A 371 3.35 -20.69 5.78
CA VAL A 371 2.56 -19.54 5.38
C VAL A 371 2.49 -19.43 3.86
N GLY A 372 1.28 -19.59 3.35
CA GLY A 372 0.91 -19.36 1.97
C GLY A 372 0.75 -20.62 1.13
N ASP A 373 0.13 -20.43 -0.04
CA ASP A 373 -0.15 -21.51 -0.98
C ASP A 373 1.15 -22.07 -1.61
N CYS A 374 2.20 -21.26 -1.70
CA CYS A 374 3.51 -21.65 -2.24
C CYS A 374 4.39 -22.45 -1.27
N ALA A 375 4.04 -22.49 0.02
CA ALA A 375 4.82 -23.22 1.00
C ALA A 375 4.91 -24.70 0.62
N ASN A 376 6.15 -25.20 0.50
CA ASN A 376 6.45 -26.57 0.10
C ASN A 376 7.68 -27.06 0.85
N TRP A 377 7.55 -28.17 1.56
CA TRP A 377 8.62 -28.72 2.39
C TRP A 377 8.36 -30.20 2.68
N GLU A 378 9.43 -30.99 2.78
CA GLU A 378 9.40 -32.40 3.16
C GLU A 378 10.54 -32.69 4.13
N GLY A 379 10.23 -33.39 5.21
CA GLY A 379 11.20 -33.74 6.24
C GLY A 379 10.53 -34.30 7.50
N ALA A 380 11.27 -34.36 8.60
CA ALA A 380 10.74 -34.79 9.90
C ALA A 380 10.65 -33.60 10.87
N LEU A 381 9.52 -33.46 11.55
CA LEU A 381 9.34 -32.52 12.66
C LEU A 381 9.09 -33.32 13.94
N ALA A 382 9.98 -33.18 14.92
CA ALA A 382 9.94 -33.96 16.17
C ALA A 382 9.79 -35.48 15.91
N GLY A 383 10.55 -36.03 14.95
CA GLY A 383 10.51 -37.45 14.56
C GLY A 383 9.28 -37.87 13.74
N THR A 384 8.34 -36.96 13.48
CA THR A 384 7.15 -37.24 12.64
C THR A 384 7.43 -36.83 11.19
N PRO A 385 7.33 -37.74 10.21
CA PRO A 385 7.39 -37.39 8.79
C PRO A 385 6.27 -36.41 8.42
N VAL A 386 6.64 -35.31 7.79
CA VAL A 386 5.72 -34.24 7.38
C VAL A 386 5.99 -33.87 5.94
N GLN A 387 4.92 -33.80 5.15
CA GLN A 387 4.96 -33.34 3.77
C GLN A 387 3.95 -32.20 3.60
N VAL A 388 4.45 -31.01 3.27
CA VAL A 388 3.66 -29.84 2.92
C VAL A 388 3.81 -29.62 1.43
N ARG A 389 2.70 -29.71 0.69
CA ARG A 389 2.70 -29.57 -0.76
C ARG A 389 2.35 -28.15 -1.20
N ASN A 390 3.03 -27.68 -2.24
CA ASN A 390 2.63 -26.47 -2.98
C ASN A 390 1.20 -26.64 -3.51
N VAL A 391 0.30 -25.70 -3.17
CA VAL A 391 -1.07 -25.61 -3.72
C VAL A 391 -1.32 -24.29 -4.43
N TYR A 392 -0.24 -23.54 -4.73
CA TYR A 392 -0.30 -22.32 -5.50
C TYR A 392 -0.95 -22.62 -6.85
N LYS A 393 -1.91 -21.76 -7.19
CA LYS A 393 -2.51 -21.73 -8.52
C LYS A 393 -1.99 -20.51 -9.24
N ASP A 394 -1.50 -20.74 -10.45
CA ASP A 394 -1.06 -19.68 -11.35
C ASP A 394 -2.09 -18.56 -11.36
N ARG A 395 -1.62 -17.37 -11.00
CA ARG A 395 -2.45 -16.20 -10.87
C ARG A 395 -2.92 -15.70 -12.22
N ALA A 396 -2.22 -15.95 -13.34
CA ALA A 396 -2.68 -15.57 -14.67
C ALA A 396 -4.11 -16.07 -14.95
N THR A 397 -4.46 -17.26 -14.43
CA THR A 397 -5.80 -17.88 -14.55
C THR A 397 -6.91 -17.21 -13.73
N ARG A 398 -6.60 -16.28 -12.82
CA ARG A 398 -7.59 -15.58 -12.00
C ARG A 398 -8.23 -14.42 -12.76
N ASP A 399 -9.49 -14.57 -13.12
CA ASP A 399 -10.27 -13.50 -13.73
C ASP A 399 -10.73 -12.45 -12.67
N PRO A 400 -10.34 -11.16 -12.79
CA PRO A 400 -10.83 -10.08 -11.92
C PRO A 400 -12.37 -9.93 -11.87
N ARG A 401 -13.11 -10.33 -12.91
CA ARG A 401 -14.59 -10.28 -12.96
C ARG A 401 -15.24 -11.20 -11.94
N HIS A 402 -14.56 -12.29 -11.59
CA HIS A 402 -15.05 -13.29 -10.63
C HIS A 402 -14.43 -13.14 -9.24
N ALA A 403 -13.51 -12.18 -9.07
CA ALA A 403 -12.84 -11.94 -7.80
C ALA A 403 -13.83 -11.52 -6.70
N ARG A 404 -13.68 -12.11 -5.52
CA ARG A 404 -14.55 -11.85 -4.36
C ARG A 404 -13.79 -11.13 -3.26
N HIS A 405 -14.46 -10.20 -2.60
CA HIS A 405 -13.94 -9.57 -1.39
C HIS A 405 -13.88 -10.59 -0.25
N SER A 406 -12.75 -10.65 0.45
CA SER A 406 -12.61 -11.52 1.63
C SER A 406 -13.11 -10.81 2.89
N ASP A 407 -14.08 -11.40 3.56
CA ASP A 407 -14.61 -10.86 4.81
C ASP A 407 -13.64 -11.05 5.98
N ILE A 408 -13.35 -9.97 6.71
CA ILE A 408 -12.39 -9.97 7.81
C ILE A 408 -12.81 -10.88 8.97
N TYR A 409 -14.08 -10.88 9.36
CA TYR A 409 -14.56 -11.73 10.45
C TYR A 409 -14.55 -13.20 10.05
N ALA A 410 -14.92 -13.50 8.80
CA ALA A 410 -14.81 -14.85 8.26
C ALA A 410 -13.35 -15.33 8.26
N LYS A 411 -12.39 -14.47 7.88
CA LYS A 411 -10.96 -14.76 7.94
C LYS A 411 -10.47 -15.03 9.36
N MET A 412 -10.85 -14.19 10.32
CA MET A 412 -10.48 -14.39 11.73
C MET A 412 -11.00 -15.73 12.28
N VAL A 413 -12.26 -16.07 11.98
CA VAL A 413 -12.83 -17.37 12.36
C VAL A 413 -12.09 -18.52 11.69
N SER A 414 -11.75 -18.38 10.39
CA SER A 414 -10.99 -19.39 9.64
C SER A 414 -9.62 -19.65 10.27
N VAL A 415 -8.85 -18.60 10.57
CA VAL A 415 -7.52 -18.73 11.21
C VAL A 415 -7.63 -19.43 12.57
N ARG A 416 -8.58 -19.01 13.43
CA ARG A 416 -8.81 -19.67 14.73
C ARG A 416 -9.17 -21.14 14.60
N ARG A 417 -10.03 -21.50 13.63
CA ARG A 417 -10.37 -22.91 13.35
C ARG A 417 -9.17 -23.71 12.89
N THR A 418 -8.34 -23.14 12.01
CA THR A 418 -7.10 -23.78 11.55
C THR A 418 -6.16 -24.07 12.71
N ILE A 419 -5.94 -23.08 13.59
CA ILE A 419 -5.08 -23.23 14.77
C ILE A 419 -5.65 -24.24 15.75
N ALA A 420 -6.95 -24.19 16.04
CA ALA A 420 -7.62 -25.14 16.93
C ALA A 420 -7.50 -26.59 16.44
N ARG A 421 -7.64 -26.83 15.12
CA ARG A 421 -7.48 -28.15 14.50
C ARG A 421 -6.04 -28.65 14.56
N ALA A 422 -5.07 -27.75 14.46
CA ALA A 422 -3.64 -28.07 14.51
C ALA A 422 -3.03 -27.99 15.93
N ARG A 423 -3.85 -27.91 16.98
CA ARG A 423 -3.38 -27.71 18.36
C ARG A 423 -2.36 -28.78 18.79
N ARG A 424 -2.65 -30.06 18.47
CA ARG A 424 -1.78 -31.21 18.78
C ARG A 424 -0.78 -31.57 17.68
N ALA A 425 -0.89 -30.98 16.48
CA ALA A 425 0.02 -31.26 15.37
C ALA A 425 1.34 -30.49 15.54
N PRO A 426 2.48 -31.00 15.06
CA PRO A 426 3.76 -30.27 15.15
C PRO A 426 3.80 -29.04 14.22
N PHE A 427 2.90 -28.97 13.24
CA PHE A 427 2.81 -27.85 12.31
C PHE A 427 1.37 -27.43 12.01
N LEU A 428 1.21 -26.26 11.39
CA LEU A 428 -0.02 -25.84 10.73
C LEU A 428 0.29 -25.11 9.42
N ARG A 429 -0.71 -25.04 8.54
CA ARG A 429 -0.64 -24.26 7.30
C ARG A 429 -1.64 -23.11 7.34
N LEU A 430 -1.19 -21.90 7.02
CA LEU A 430 -2.04 -20.76 6.73
C LEU A 430 -2.16 -20.61 5.20
N PRO A 431 -3.28 -21.03 4.58
CA PRO A 431 -3.46 -20.93 3.14
C PRO A 431 -3.72 -19.49 2.70
N GLY A 432 -3.36 -19.19 1.46
CA GLY A 432 -3.54 -17.88 0.83
C GLY A 432 -2.30 -17.44 0.06
N CYS A 433 -2.47 -16.51 -0.88
CA CYS A 433 -1.34 -15.83 -1.50
C CYS A 433 -1.82 -14.43 -1.96
N PRO A 434 -1.44 -13.36 -1.24
CA PRO A 434 -0.76 -13.37 0.06
C PRO A 434 -1.68 -13.81 1.21
N VAL A 435 -1.11 -14.30 2.31
CA VAL A 435 -1.78 -14.37 3.61
C VAL A 435 -1.68 -12.99 4.25
N SER A 436 -2.82 -12.36 4.59
CA SER A 436 -2.84 -10.95 4.99
C SER A 436 -2.18 -10.70 6.34
N VAL A 437 -1.69 -9.47 6.56
CA VAL A 437 -1.12 -9.03 7.86
C VAL A 437 -2.06 -9.35 9.02
N ALA A 438 -3.37 -9.10 8.87
CA ALA A 438 -4.34 -9.38 9.92
C ALA A 438 -4.45 -10.87 10.29
N GLU A 439 -4.38 -11.76 9.30
CA GLU A 439 -4.38 -13.21 9.52
C GLU A 439 -3.10 -13.66 10.24
N GLN A 440 -1.96 -13.06 9.89
CA GLN A 440 -0.68 -13.36 10.52
C GLN A 440 -0.56 -12.80 11.94
N VAL A 441 -1.06 -11.58 12.20
CA VAL A 441 -1.19 -11.03 13.57
C VAL A 441 -2.00 -11.99 14.43
N LEU A 442 -3.15 -12.46 13.94
CA LEU A 442 -3.99 -13.38 14.69
C LEU A 442 -3.29 -14.72 14.95
N ALA A 443 -2.55 -15.24 13.96
CA ALA A 443 -1.77 -16.47 14.14
C ALA A 443 -0.66 -16.30 15.19
N LEU A 444 0.10 -15.20 15.14
CA LEU A 444 1.15 -14.91 16.11
C LEU A 444 0.59 -14.71 17.52
N VAL A 445 -0.58 -14.09 17.68
CA VAL A 445 -1.24 -13.95 18.99
C VAL A 445 -1.62 -15.31 19.57
N GLU A 446 -2.34 -16.12 18.80
CA GLU A 446 -2.90 -17.39 19.27
C GLU A 446 -1.80 -18.43 19.55
N LEU A 447 -0.68 -18.37 18.82
CA LEU A 447 0.44 -19.30 18.98
C LEU A 447 1.50 -18.77 19.96
N GLY A 448 1.78 -17.48 19.90
CA GLY A 448 2.84 -16.80 20.64
C GLY A 448 2.45 -16.37 22.04
N GLY A 449 1.16 -16.27 22.37
CA GLY A 449 0.70 -15.89 23.71
C GLY A 449 0.81 -14.39 24.02
N THR A 450 0.96 -13.55 23.00
CA THR A 450 1.01 -12.08 23.14
C THR A 450 -0.39 -11.51 23.34
N ARG A 451 -0.49 -10.25 23.78
CA ARG A 451 -1.80 -9.56 23.83
C ARG A 451 -2.39 -9.42 22.43
N ASN A 452 -3.72 -9.50 22.35
CA ASN A 452 -4.44 -9.44 21.10
C ASN A 452 -4.88 -7.99 20.77
N PRO A 453 -4.35 -7.36 19.70
CA PRO A 453 -4.79 -6.02 19.29
C PRO A 453 -6.26 -6.00 18.85
N PHE A 454 -6.81 -7.13 18.37
CA PHE A 454 -8.21 -7.23 17.97
C PHE A 454 -9.19 -7.23 19.16
N SER A 455 -8.71 -7.35 20.40
CA SER A 455 -9.54 -7.26 21.61
C SER A 455 -9.55 -5.87 22.25
N ASP A 456 -8.86 -4.87 21.68
CA ASP A 456 -8.99 -3.48 22.15
C ASP A 456 -10.41 -2.99 21.87
N GLY A 457 -11.22 -2.83 22.93
CA GLY A 457 -12.64 -2.51 22.80
C GLY A 457 -12.91 -1.18 22.09
N ARG A 458 -12.01 -0.20 22.18
CA ARG A 458 -12.20 1.10 21.52
C ARG A 458 -11.94 0.99 20.02
N GLU A 459 -10.83 0.35 19.64
CA GLU A 459 -10.51 0.14 18.22
C GLU A 459 -11.49 -0.82 17.55
N ALA A 460 -11.87 -1.91 18.23
CA ALA A 460 -12.85 -2.87 17.72
C ALA A 460 -14.22 -2.22 17.48
N LEU A 461 -14.70 -1.37 18.38
CA LEU A 461 -15.97 -0.66 18.22
C LEU A 461 -15.94 0.30 17.03
N ALA A 462 -14.88 1.13 16.93
CA ALA A 462 -14.71 2.07 15.83
C ALA A 462 -14.65 1.35 14.47
N PHE A 463 -13.86 0.27 14.40
CA PHE A 463 -13.75 -0.58 13.22
C PHE A 463 -15.08 -1.23 12.85
N THR A 464 -15.77 -1.84 13.82
CA THR A 464 -17.05 -2.53 13.60
C THR A 464 -18.11 -1.57 13.07
N ARG A 465 -18.21 -0.36 13.65
CA ARG A 465 -19.15 0.67 13.18
C ARG A 465 -18.86 1.05 11.72
N ALA A 466 -17.60 1.29 11.38
CA ALA A 466 -17.20 1.64 10.03
C ALA A 466 -17.47 0.50 9.03
N TYR A 467 -17.15 -0.74 9.43
CA TYR A 467 -17.43 -1.95 8.66
C TYR A 467 -18.92 -2.12 8.38
N LEU A 468 -19.78 -2.10 9.41
CA LEU A 468 -21.22 -2.26 9.25
C LEU A 468 -21.83 -1.15 8.38
N THR A 469 -21.37 0.09 8.55
CA THR A 469 -21.77 1.22 7.70
C THR A 469 -21.43 0.96 6.24
N TRP A 470 -20.20 0.52 5.96
CA TRP A 470 -19.78 0.18 4.60
C TRP A 470 -20.63 -0.94 3.99
N ARG A 471 -20.90 -2.01 4.76
CA ARG A 471 -21.75 -3.12 4.32
C ARG A 471 -23.17 -2.65 4.00
N LEU A 472 -23.75 -1.81 4.85
CA LEU A 472 -25.07 -1.22 4.64
C LEU A 472 -25.10 -0.35 3.37
N VAL A 473 -24.15 0.56 3.18
CA VAL A 473 -24.08 1.43 2.00
C VAL A 473 -23.96 0.60 0.71
N THR A 474 -23.09 -0.41 0.71
CA THR A 474 -22.92 -1.30 -0.44
C THR A 474 -24.18 -2.12 -0.71
N ALA A 475 -24.88 -2.60 0.32
CA ALA A 475 -26.15 -3.31 0.17
C ALA A 475 -27.25 -2.41 -0.40
N LEU A 476 -27.41 -1.20 0.13
CA LEU A 476 -28.39 -0.22 -0.36
C LEU A 476 -28.15 0.13 -1.84
N LYS A 477 -26.88 0.35 -2.24
CA LYS A 477 -26.52 0.59 -3.64
C LYS A 477 -26.94 -0.57 -4.56
N ARG A 478 -26.78 -1.82 -4.10
CA ARG A 478 -27.21 -3.01 -4.85
C ARG A 478 -28.72 -3.09 -4.96
N LEU A 479 -29.45 -2.80 -3.88
CA LEU A 479 -30.92 -2.75 -3.88
C LEU A 479 -31.46 -1.69 -4.83
N LEU A 480 -30.76 -0.56 -4.97
CA LEU A 480 -31.04 0.49 -5.97
C LEU A 480 -30.59 0.14 -7.39
N GLY A 481 -30.30 -1.14 -7.69
CA GLY A 481 -29.88 -1.61 -9.01
C GLY A 481 -28.47 -1.18 -9.44
N ARG A 482 -27.68 -0.56 -8.55
CA ARG A 482 -26.32 -0.12 -8.90
C ARG A 482 -25.36 -1.30 -8.80
N LYS A 483 -24.99 -1.85 -9.95
CA LYS A 483 -23.94 -2.88 -10.05
C LYS A 483 -22.61 -2.37 -9.49
N TYR A 484 -21.97 -3.20 -8.67
CA TYR A 484 -20.66 -2.89 -8.08
C TYR A 484 -19.54 -2.99 -9.10
N GLN A 485 -19.48 -4.07 -9.88
CA GLN A 485 -18.54 -4.24 -11.00
C GLN A 485 -19.30 -4.11 -12.31
N VAL A 486 -18.75 -3.33 -13.23
CA VAL A 486 -19.26 -3.14 -14.59
C VAL A 486 -18.14 -3.44 -15.57
N SER A 487 -18.28 -4.54 -16.31
CA SER A 487 -17.33 -4.97 -17.34
C SER A 487 -17.51 -4.18 -18.63
N GLY A 488 -16.49 -4.17 -19.48
CA GLY A 488 -16.48 -3.47 -20.76
C GLY A 488 -16.03 -2.01 -20.68
N PRO A 489 -15.97 -1.32 -21.83
CA PRO A 489 -15.46 0.05 -21.93
C PRO A 489 -16.21 1.01 -21.00
N CYS A 490 -15.46 1.90 -20.34
CA CYS A 490 -16.03 2.94 -19.48
C CYS A 490 -15.65 4.35 -19.98
N ALA A 491 -16.45 5.34 -19.59
CA ALA A 491 -16.08 6.74 -19.78
C ALA A 491 -14.79 7.04 -19.00
N ARG A 492 -13.86 7.76 -19.63
CA ARG A 492 -12.58 8.12 -19.03
C ARG A 492 -12.33 9.63 -19.10
N GLY A 493 -11.84 10.20 -18.02
CA GLY A 493 -11.46 11.60 -17.94
C GLY A 493 -10.12 11.90 -18.61
N ARG A 494 -9.74 13.17 -18.66
CA ARG A 494 -8.52 13.63 -19.35
C ARG A 494 -7.21 13.17 -18.72
N ALA A 495 -7.20 12.79 -17.44
CA ALA A 495 -6.02 12.26 -16.77
C ALA A 495 -5.63 10.84 -17.24
N ARG A 496 -6.41 10.23 -18.14
CA ARG A 496 -6.06 8.95 -18.76
C ARG A 496 -4.71 9.05 -19.51
N PRO A 497 -3.78 8.10 -19.33
CA PRO A 497 -2.60 8.04 -20.17
C PRO A 497 -2.99 7.88 -21.64
N GLU A 498 -2.20 8.48 -22.53
CA GLU A 498 -2.16 8.04 -23.92
C GLU A 498 -1.43 6.70 -23.95
N VAL A 499 -2.16 5.65 -24.29
CA VAL A 499 -1.58 4.35 -24.55
C VAL A 499 -1.25 4.32 -26.04
N ASN A 500 0.03 4.21 -26.38
CA ASN A 500 0.39 3.87 -27.75
C ASN A 500 -0.17 2.46 -28.00
N ALA A 501 -0.99 2.32 -29.04
CA ALA A 501 -1.56 1.04 -29.47
C ALA A 501 -0.47 0.13 -30.02
#